data_AF-A0A7Y6FF98-F1
#
_entry.id   AF-A0A7Y6FF98-F1
#
_cell.length_a   1.000
_cell.length_b   1.000
_cell.length_c   1.000
_cell.angle_alpha   90.00
_cell.angle_beta   90.00
_cell.angle_gamma   90.00
#
_symmetry.space_group_name_H-M   'P 1'
#
loop_
_entity.id
_entity.type
_entity.pdbx_description
1 polymer ?
#
loop_
_entity_poly.entity_id
_entity_poly.type
_entity_poly.pdbx_seq_one_letter_code
_entity_poly.pdbx_strand_id
1 'polypeptide(L)' 'MTSQGDEYAFLWDGSEEGWTVVRTRVGPGAIYNTTTHRVLVIENDHAAKRTIRLMSENGCPVLDSLPQAPPPTDHT' A
#
# COMPACT_ATOMS: atom_id res chain seq x y z
N MET A 1 23.35 -6.15 10.63
CA MET A 1 22.69 -6.16 9.30
C MET A 1 21.21 -6.04 9.58
N THR A 2 20.63 -4.84 9.44
CA THR A 2 19.17 -4.73 9.47
C THR A 2 18.67 -5.41 8.22
N SER A 3 17.77 -6.39 8.38
CA SER A 3 17.19 -7.04 7.22
C SER A 3 16.41 -5.96 6.48
N GLN A 4 16.66 -5.75 5.19
CA GLN A 4 16.03 -4.67 4.39
C GLN A 4 14.48 -4.65 4.42
N GLY A 5 13.82 -5.67 4.99
CA GLY A 5 12.38 -5.70 5.24
C GLY A 5 11.96 -4.98 6.52
N ASP A 6 12.87 -4.73 7.46
CA ASP A 6 12.63 -3.91 8.66
C ASP A 6 12.46 -2.44 8.32
N GLU A 7 13.09 -1.97 7.23
CA GLU A 7 13.07 -0.55 6.84
C GLU A 7 11.63 -0.04 6.65
N TYR A 8 10.71 -0.89 6.23
CA TYR A 8 9.31 -0.54 5.98
C TYR A 8 8.33 -1.31 6.86
N ALA A 9 8.81 -2.00 7.90
CA ALA A 9 7.95 -2.75 8.82
C ALA A 9 6.94 -1.84 9.53
N PHE A 10 7.29 -0.56 9.71
CA PHE A 10 6.41 0.46 10.29
C PHE A 10 5.18 0.81 9.42
N LEU A 11 5.16 0.44 8.13
CA LEU A 11 4.03 0.75 7.25
C LEU A 11 2.79 -0.09 7.56
N TRP A 12 2.98 -1.29 8.07
CA TRP A 12 1.90 -2.13 8.57
C TRP A 12 2.47 -3.17 9.51
N ASP A 13 2.55 -2.79 10.78
CA ASP A 13 2.74 -3.69 11.92
C ASP A 13 1.38 -4.17 12.48
N GLY A 14 0.27 -3.82 11.81
CA GLY A 14 -1.09 -4.10 12.24
C GLY A 14 -1.62 -3.15 13.33
N SER A 15 -0.87 -2.12 13.73
CA SER A 15 -1.31 -1.16 14.76
C SER A 15 -2.19 -0.03 14.20
N GLU A 16 -1.95 0.41 12.97
CA GLU A 16 -2.73 1.45 12.30
C GLU A 16 -3.69 0.84 11.30
N GLU A 17 -4.97 1.22 11.31
CA GLU A 17 -5.96 0.75 10.34
C GLU A 17 -5.82 1.44 8.97
N GLY A 18 -6.29 0.76 7.91
CA GLY A 18 -6.51 1.36 6.59
C GLY A 18 -5.39 1.18 5.58
N TRP A 19 -4.27 0.55 5.91
CA TRP A 19 -3.25 0.22 4.92
C TRP A 19 -3.64 -0.99 4.07
N THR A 20 -3.47 -0.86 2.76
CA THR A 20 -3.79 -1.87 1.76
C THR A 20 -2.74 -1.88 0.66
N VAL A 21 -2.52 -3.05 0.07
CA VAL A 21 -1.69 -3.20 -1.11
C VAL A 21 -2.55 -2.96 -2.35
N VAL A 22 -2.08 -2.13 -3.27
CA VAL A 22 -2.72 -1.92 -4.58
C VAL A 22 -1.87 -2.57 -5.65
N ARG A 23 -2.47 -3.49 -6.40
CA ARG A 23 -1.82 -4.08 -7.58
C ARG A 23 -1.74 -3.04 -8.68
N THR A 24 -0.56 -2.94 -9.28
CA THR A 24 -0.35 -2.14 -10.49
C THR A 24 -0.20 -3.07 -11.68
N ARG A 25 -0.61 -2.59 -12.87
CA ARG A 25 -0.41 -3.35 -14.12
C ARG A 25 1.06 -3.49 -14.49
N VAL A 26 1.89 -2.58 -14.00
CA VAL A 26 3.34 -2.51 -14.23
C VAL A 26 4.04 -2.32 -12.89
N GLY A 27 5.09 -3.09 -12.64
CA GLY A 27 5.87 -3.01 -11.41
C GLY A 27 5.30 -3.83 -10.24
N PRO A 28 5.88 -3.66 -9.04
CA PRO A 28 5.59 -4.52 -7.88
C PRO A 28 4.26 -4.21 -7.16
N GLY A 29 3.65 -3.06 -7.43
CA GLY A 29 2.48 -2.55 -6.74
C GLY A 29 2.78 -1.27 -5.95
N ALA A 30 1.77 -0.77 -5.24
CA ALA A 30 1.89 0.36 -4.34
C ALA A 30 1.19 0.07 -3.01
N ILE A 31 1.54 0.83 -1.98
CA ILE A 31 0.87 0.76 -0.68
C ILE A 31 -0.05 1.97 -0.58
N TYR A 32 -1.29 1.77 -0.20
CA TYR A 32 -2.31 2.81 -0.11
C TYR A 32 -2.93 2.81 1.27
N ASN A 33 -3.15 3.99 1.83
CA ASN A 33 -3.90 4.16 3.06
C ASN A 33 -5.31 4.66 2.72
N THR A 34 -6.33 3.86 2.98
CA THR A 34 -7.73 4.16 2.67
C THR A 34 -8.29 5.31 3.50
N THR A 35 -7.76 5.54 4.70
CA THR A 35 -8.20 6.60 5.62
C THR A 35 -7.67 7.97 5.20
N THR A 36 -6.39 8.05 4.84
CA THR A 36 -5.72 9.31 4.48
C THR A 36 -5.66 9.55 2.98
N HIS A 37 -6.09 8.57 2.17
CA HIS A 37 -6.01 8.58 0.71
C HIS A 37 -4.60 8.81 0.16
N ARG A 38 -3.57 8.40 0.92
CA ARG A 38 -2.16 8.54 0.52
C ARG A 38 -1.63 7.25 -0.09
N VAL A 39 -0.81 7.41 -1.12
CA VAL A 39 -0.10 6.31 -1.77
C VAL A 39 1.38 6.43 -1.44
N LEU A 40 1.99 5.33 -1.04
CA LEU A 40 3.42 5.18 -0.92
C LEU A 40 3.94 4.29 -2.07
N VAL A 41 4.94 4.80 -2.76
CA VAL A 41 5.68 4.09 -3.80
C VAL A 41 7.09 3.88 -3.30
N ILE A 42 7.54 2.62 -3.30
CA ILE A 42 8.92 2.27 -2.96
C ILE A 42 9.67 2.11 -4.28
N GLU A 43 10.63 3.00 -4.55
CA GLU A 43 11.35 3.04 -5.84
C GLU A 43 12.25 1.82 -6.07
N ASN A 44 12.75 1.22 -4.99
CA ASN A 44 13.54 0.00 -5.09
C ASN A 44 12.61 -1.21 -5.28
N ASP A 45 12.59 -1.76 -6.49
CA ASP A 45 11.77 -2.93 -6.87
C ASP A 45 11.90 -4.12 -5.93
N HIS A 46 13.11 -4.44 -5.45
CA HIS A 46 13.31 -5.56 -4.53
C HIS A 46 12.70 -5.29 -3.16
N ALA A 47 12.89 -4.07 -2.65
CA ALA A 47 12.28 -3.65 -1.39
C ALA A 47 10.75 -3.60 -1.50
N ALA A 48 10.22 -3.03 -2.59
CA ALA A 48 8.79 -2.96 -2.85
C ALA A 48 8.14 -4.35 -2.88
N LYS A 49 8.69 -5.29 -3.66
CA LYS A 49 8.20 -6.68 -3.72
C LYS A 49 8.19 -7.34 -2.35
N ARG A 50 9.25 -7.13 -1.57
CA ARG A 50 9.38 -7.71 -0.23
C ARG A 50 8.35 -7.12 0.73
N THR A 51 8.22 -5.81 0.80
CA THR A 51 7.27 -5.12 1.70
C THR A 51 5.84 -5.49 1.34
N ILE A 52 5.47 -5.46 0.06
CA ILE A 52 4.13 -5.84 -0.41
C ILE A 52 3.81 -7.30 -0.06
N ARG A 53 4.78 -8.21 -0.24
CA ARG A 53 4.63 -9.60 0.14
C ARG A 53 4.41 -9.75 1.65
N LEU A 54 5.21 -9.09 2.47
CA LEU A 54 5.06 -9.11 3.93
C LEU A 54 3.69 -8.57 4.37
N MET A 55 3.25 -7.44 3.83
CA MET A 55 1.92 -6.88 4.13
C MET A 55 0.80 -7.86 3.77
N SER A 56 0.90 -8.50 2.59
CA SER A 56 -0.07 -9.51 2.15
C SER A 56 -0.08 -10.75 3.05
N GLU A 57 1.10 -11.23 3.46
CA GLU A 57 1.25 -12.37 4.38
C GLU A 57 0.72 -12.07 5.80
N ASN A 58 0.79 -10.80 6.23
CA ASN A 58 0.23 -10.32 7.50
C ASN A 58 -1.26 -9.93 7.41
N GLY A 59 -1.92 -10.22 6.29
CA GLY A 59 -3.36 -10.05 6.15
C GLY A 59 -3.83 -8.65 5.73
N CYS A 60 -2.94 -7.78 5.22
CA CYS A 60 -3.40 -6.55 4.58
C CYS A 60 -4.35 -6.87 3.42
N PRO A 61 -5.47 -6.14 3.30
CA PRO A 61 -6.30 -6.20 2.10
C PRO A 61 -5.49 -5.87 0.85
N VAL A 62 -5.81 -6.55 -0.25
CA VAL A 62 -5.23 -6.28 -1.57
C VAL A 62 -6.32 -5.79 -2.51
N LEU A 63 -6.09 -4.64 -3.14
CA LEU A 63 -6.97 -4.04 -4.12
C LEU A 63 -6.40 -4.19 -5.53
N ASP A 64 -7.26 -4.50 -6.50
CA ASP A 64 -6.86 -4.55 -7.92
C ASP A 64 -6.76 -3.15 -8.55
N SER A 65 -7.34 -2.13 -7.90
CA SER A 65 -7.29 -0.73 -8.33
C SER A 65 -7.53 0.22 -7.16
N LEU A 66 -7.07 1.47 -7.28
CA LEU A 66 -7.39 2.51 -6.31
C LEU A 66 -8.89 2.79 -6.32
N PRO A 67 -9.51 3.08 -5.16
CA PRO A 67 -10.90 3.52 -5.11
C PRO A 67 -11.07 4.78 -5.96
N GLN A 68 -12.08 4.80 -6.84
CA GLN A 68 -12.44 6.05 -7.52
C GLN A 68 -12.96 7.04 -6.48
N ALA A 69 -12.43 8.26 -6.51
CA ALA A 69 -13.04 9.35 -5.76
C ALA A 69 -14.52 9.48 -6.19
N PRO A 70 -15.44 9.80 -5.26
CA PRO A 70 -16.81 10.10 -5.64
C PRO A 70 -16.80 11.23 -6.68
N PRO A 71 -17.70 11.20 -7.68
CA PRO A 71 -17.82 12.30 -8.63
C PRO A 71 -18.03 13.61 -7.87
N PRO A 72 -17.46 14.73 -8.35
CA PRO A 72 -17.68 16.03 -7.72
C PRO A 72 -19.19 16.24 -7.60
N THR A 73 -19.66 16.46 -6.38
CA THR A 73 -21.07 16.78 -6.15
C THR A 73 -21.25 18.19 -6.67
N ASP A 74 -21.83 18.33 -7.86
CA ASP A 74 -22.27 19.61 -8.41
C ASP A 74 -23.33 20.15 -7.44
N HIS A 75 -22.92 21.00 -6.51
CA HIS A 75 -23.83 21.83 -5.74
C HIS A 75 -24.31 22.95 -6.67
N THR A 76 -25.40 22.67 -7.40
CA THR A 76 -26.19 23.69 -8.10
C THR A 76 -27.05 24.47 -7.12
#